data_AF-A0ABD1XS28-F1
#
_entry.id   AF-A0ABD1XS28-F1
#
_cell.length_a   1.000
_cell.length_b   1.000
_cell.length_c   1.000
_cell.angle_alpha   90.00
_cell.angle_beta   90.00
_cell.angle_gamma   90.00
#
_symmetry.space_group_name_H-M   'P 1'
#
loop_
_entity.id
_entity.type
_entity.pdbx_description
1 polymer ?
#
loop_
_entity_poly.entity_id
_entity_poly.type
_entity_poly.pdbx_seq_one_letter_code
_entity_poly.pdbx_strand_id
1 'polypeptide(L)'
;MGAMLLLDMQHVQRWLLMILVTLAGPVILTLIPFKLFDPLRRFYYPICRRGKLLQKSDSAGRGLQSLTVPQSFFIHFYIAGVLLNTVVLFTAFGFACKCSGGVRDQFSSVVAQLTGAGVEHIPFAGDAVPVLGKYGREAWRLVFLLLLFEIHVLRRLYECLFVSKFDPAARVNLLGYLIGLGYYVLVPLILFSQAFSEEGFSKAFIGYVTQKLKQEGEQWVESAQNTPDASVLISYMAKIGFRPYIGAAICFYGAYHQYMCHDILADLRDDDNPGSSKKYHLPRGDWFELVSCPHYLAEIVIYVGFIVASGGTSPLMYLLLGLVVANLYLVAKPTHEWYLAKFDDYPKSRRAMIPYMC
;
A
#
# COMPACT_ATOMS: atom_id res chain seq x y z
N MET A 1 -2.22 -28.75 25.81
CA MET A 1 -3.15 -28.22 24.80
C MET A 1 -3.66 -26.87 25.30
N GLY A 2 -3.30 -25.70 24.79
CA GLY A 2 -2.30 -25.31 23.82
C GLY A 2 -1.74 -23.95 24.26
N ALA A 3 -0.42 -23.82 24.29
CA ALA A 3 0.22 -22.52 24.35
C ALA A 3 -0.08 -21.84 23.01
N MET A 4 -1.13 -21.03 22.97
CA MET A 4 -1.35 -20.09 21.89
C MET A 4 -0.13 -19.17 21.89
N LEU A 5 0.80 -19.43 20.98
CA LEU A 5 1.96 -18.58 20.70
C LEU A 5 1.45 -17.15 20.55
N LEU A 6 1.61 -16.35 21.61
CA LEU A 6 1.46 -14.91 21.54
C LEU A 6 2.45 -14.47 20.46
N LEU A 7 1.90 -14.08 19.30
CA LEU A 7 2.67 -13.57 18.17
C LEU A 7 3.46 -12.36 18.65
N ASP A 8 4.74 -12.56 18.94
CA ASP A 8 5.61 -11.46 19.34
C ASP A 8 5.78 -10.54 18.12
N MET A 9 5.21 -9.33 18.20
CA MET A 9 5.24 -8.37 17.12
C MET A 9 6.67 -7.93 16.77
N GLN A 10 7.63 -8.02 17.70
CA GLN A 10 9.04 -7.83 17.38
C GLN A 10 9.56 -8.96 16.49
N HIS A 11 9.17 -10.20 16.77
CA HIS A 11 9.49 -11.32 15.87
C HIS A 11 8.83 -11.13 14.50
N VAL A 12 7.57 -10.68 14.44
CA VAL A 12 6.89 -10.37 13.17
C VAL A 12 7.63 -9.29 12.40
N GLN A 13 8.03 -8.19 13.03
CA GLN A 13 8.82 -7.13 12.39
C GLN A 13 10.16 -7.66 11.86
N ARG A 14 10.84 -8.54 12.60
CA ARG A 14 12.08 -9.19 12.14
C ARG A 14 11.82 -10.10 10.93
N TRP A 15 10.74 -10.88 10.94
CA TRP A 15 10.35 -11.70 9.79
C TRP A 15 10.03 -10.84 8.56
N LEU A 16 9.25 -9.78 8.73
CA LEU A 16 8.95 -8.81 7.66
C LEU A 16 10.22 -8.15 7.12
N LEU A 17 11.16 -7.79 8.01
CA LEU A 17 12.46 -7.25 7.65
C LEU A 17 13.25 -8.25 6.81
N MET A 18 13.37 -9.50 7.26
CA MET A 18 14.08 -10.56 6.52
C MET A 18 13.45 -10.78 5.15
N ILE A 19 12.11 -10.89 5.08
CA ILE A 19 11.37 -11.04 3.82
C ILE A 19 11.68 -9.87 2.88
N LEU A 20 11.58 -8.62 3.37
CA LEU A 20 11.88 -7.43 2.56
C LEU A 20 13.34 -7.39 2.11
N VAL A 21 14.30 -7.74 2.95
CA VAL A 21 15.72 -7.77 2.56
C VAL A 21 15.96 -8.85 1.51
N THR A 22 15.37 -10.04 1.66
CA THR A 22 15.48 -11.13 0.69
C THR A 22 14.81 -10.80 -0.64
N LEU A 23 13.70 -10.06 -0.64
CA LEU A 23 13.01 -9.64 -1.87
C LEU A 23 13.68 -8.43 -2.52
N ALA A 24 13.97 -7.38 -1.74
CA ALA A 24 14.50 -6.11 -2.21
C ALA A 24 15.98 -6.19 -2.57
N GLY A 25 16.79 -6.92 -1.80
CA GLY A 25 18.23 -7.03 -2.00
C GLY A 25 18.58 -7.46 -3.44
N PRO A 26 18.14 -8.64 -3.90
CA PRO A 26 18.43 -9.10 -5.27
C PRO A 26 17.89 -8.16 -6.35
N VAL A 27 16.71 -7.57 -6.16
CA VAL A 27 16.12 -6.62 -7.11
C VAL A 27 16.95 -5.34 -7.18
N ILE A 28 17.39 -4.79 -6.05
CA ILE A 28 18.24 -3.60 -6.00
C ILE A 28 19.61 -3.88 -6.63
N LEU A 29 20.20 -5.06 -6.37
CA LEU A 29 21.47 -5.47 -6.99
C LEU A 29 21.38 -5.54 -8.52
N THR A 30 20.19 -5.80 -9.08
CA THR A 30 20.02 -5.79 -10.54
C THR A 30 20.18 -4.40 -11.17
N LEU A 31 20.05 -3.33 -10.37
CA LEU A 31 20.23 -1.95 -10.84
C LEU A 31 21.70 -1.55 -10.94
N ILE A 32 22.58 -2.27 -10.22
CA ILE A 32 24.01 -1.95 -10.15
C ILE A 32 24.69 -2.45 -11.44
N PRO A 33 25.39 -1.58 -12.21
CA PRO A 33 26.00 -1.92 -13.49
C PRO A 33 27.31 -2.71 -13.35
N PHE A 34 27.35 -3.68 -12.44
CA PHE A 34 28.47 -4.60 -12.25
C PHE A 34 28.20 -5.94 -12.92
N LYS A 35 29.21 -6.48 -13.61
CA LYS A 35 29.14 -7.79 -14.30
C LYS A 35 28.79 -8.94 -13.36
N LEU A 36 29.18 -8.85 -12.09
CA LEU A 36 28.85 -9.84 -11.05
C LEU A 36 27.34 -10.09 -10.94
N PHE A 37 26.52 -9.07 -11.20
CA PHE A 37 25.06 -9.15 -11.10
C PHE A 37 24.37 -9.45 -12.44
N ASP A 38 25.13 -9.76 -13.51
CA ASP A 38 24.56 -10.19 -14.80
C ASP A 38 23.61 -11.40 -14.69
N PRO A 39 23.92 -12.45 -13.89
CA PRO A 39 22.99 -13.58 -13.72
C PRO A 39 21.67 -13.16 -13.07
N LEU A 40 21.72 -12.28 -12.06
CA LEU A 40 20.52 -11.73 -11.41
C LEU A 40 19.69 -10.90 -12.39
N ARG A 41 20.33 -10.03 -13.18
CA ARG A 41 19.65 -9.27 -14.24
C ARG A 41 18.97 -10.17 -15.26
N ARG A 42 19.64 -11.23 -15.72
CA ARG A 42 19.07 -12.22 -16.65
C ARG A 42 17.88 -12.97 -16.06
N PHE A 43 17.85 -13.18 -14.74
CA PHE A 43 16.73 -13.82 -14.06
C PHE A 43 15.54 -12.88 -13.85
N TYR A 44 15.76 -11.66 -13.33
CA TYR A 44 14.68 -10.73 -12.99
C TYR A 44 14.06 -10.04 -14.20
N TYR A 45 14.87 -9.71 -15.22
CA TYR A 45 14.40 -8.93 -16.36
C TYR A 45 13.22 -9.60 -17.10
N PRO A 46 13.23 -10.92 -17.41
CA PRO A 46 12.08 -11.59 -18.01
C PRO A 46 10.81 -11.59 -17.14
N ILE A 47 10.94 -11.59 -15.81
CA ILE A 47 9.81 -11.62 -14.87
C ILE A 47 9.11 -10.25 -14.83
N CYS A 48 9.89 -9.17 -14.96
CA CYS A 48 9.40 -7.79 -14.95
C CYS A 48 8.80 -7.34 -16.29
N ARG A 49 9.11 -8.02 -17.42
CA ARG A 49 8.55 -7.68 -18.74
C ARG A 49 7.04 -7.94 -18.78
N ARG A 50 6.28 -6.96 -19.26
CA ARG A 50 4.81 -7.00 -19.39
C ARG A 50 4.35 -6.28 -20.66
N GLY A 51 3.22 -6.68 -21.23
CA GLY A 51 2.60 -6.01 -22.38
C GLY A 51 3.51 -5.90 -23.60
N LYS A 52 3.74 -4.67 -24.10
CA LYS A 52 4.55 -4.39 -25.31
C LYS A 52 5.99 -4.91 -25.21
N LEU A 53 6.52 -5.06 -24.00
CA LEU A 53 7.85 -5.58 -23.78
C LEU A 53 7.94 -7.10 -24.03
N LEU A 54 6.84 -7.86 -24.04
CA LEU A 54 6.85 -9.30 -24.32
C LEU A 54 6.77 -9.63 -25.82
N GLN A 55 6.56 -8.64 -26.69
CA GLN A 55 6.17 -8.87 -28.09
C GLN A 55 7.31 -9.21 -29.08
N LYS A 56 8.47 -9.71 -28.61
CA LYS A 56 9.51 -10.25 -29.50
C LYS A 56 10.00 -11.61 -29.02
N SER A 57 9.91 -12.57 -29.94
CA SER A 57 10.43 -13.93 -29.89
C SER A 57 11.93 -13.93 -29.54
N ASP A 58 12.26 -14.06 -28.26
CA ASP A 58 13.60 -14.43 -27.81
C ASP A 58 13.61 -15.93 -27.48
N SER A 59 14.23 -16.70 -28.38
CA SER A 59 14.37 -18.16 -28.35
C SER A 59 15.15 -18.73 -27.15
N ALA A 60 15.56 -17.90 -26.19
CA ALA A 60 16.49 -18.23 -25.11
C ALA A 60 15.83 -18.51 -23.74
N GLY A 61 14.50 -18.60 -23.63
CA GLY A 61 13.81 -18.69 -22.34
C GLY A 61 12.56 -19.58 -22.29
N ARG A 62 12.46 -20.61 -23.14
CA ARG A 62 11.24 -21.40 -23.39
C ARG A 62 10.57 -22.03 -22.15
N GLY A 63 11.30 -22.27 -21.05
CA GLY A 63 10.75 -22.91 -19.85
C GLY A 63 9.96 -21.98 -18.92
N LEU A 64 10.43 -20.74 -18.72
CA LEU A 64 9.81 -19.77 -17.79
C LEU A 64 8.80 -18.84 -18.48
N GLN A 65 8.83 -18.77 -19.82
CA GLN A 65 7.94 -17.94 -20.65
C GLN A 65 6.63 -18.63 -21.02
N SER A 66 6.47 -19.94 -20.76
CA SER A 66 5.26 -20.69 -21.14
C SER A 66 4.05 -20.36 -20.24
N LEU A 67 4.30 -19.99 -18.98
CA LEU A 67 3.27 -19.67 -18.01
C LEU A 67 3.06 -18.16 -17.93
N THR A 68 2.07 -17.69 -18.68
CA THR A 68 1.64 -16.29 -18.66
C THR A 68 0.16 -16.18 -18.34
N VAL A 69 -0.22 -15.05 -17.75
CA VAL A 69 -1.61 -14.71 -17.45
C VAL A 69 -1.99 -13.41 -18.17
N PRO A 70 -3.29 -13.18 -18.46
CA PRO A 70 -3.75 -11.91 -19.01
C PRO A 70 -3.37 -10.73 -18.12
N GLN A 71 -2.96 -9.60 -18.72
CA GLN A 71 -2.62 -8.40 -17.97
C GLN A 71 -3.84 -7.81 -17.21
N SER A 72 -5.06 -8.04 -17.70
CA SER A 72 -6.30 -7.63 -17.03
C SER A 72 -6.46 -8.23 -15.62
N PHE A 73 -5.74 -9.30 -15.29
CA PHE A 73 -5.77 -9.91 -13.96
C PHE A 73 -5.14 -9.02 -12.87
N PHE A 74 -4.60 -7.84 -13.21
CA PHE A 74 -4.23 -6.83 -12.22
C PHE A 74 -5.39 -6.43 -11.29
N ILE A 75 -6.64 -6.56 -11.73
CA ILE A 75 -7.83 -6.34 -10.89
C ILE A 75 -7.78 -7.23 -9.62
N HIS A 76 -7.29 -8.47 -9.73
CA HIS A 76 -7.20 -9.40 -8.60
C HIS A 76 -6.30 -8.89 -7.48
N PHE A 77 -5.22 -8.18 -7.83
CA PHE A 77 -4.31 -7.61 -6.84
C PHE A 77 -5.03 -6.59 -5.95
N TYR A 78 -5.83 -5.73 -6.58
CA TYR A 78 -6.57 -4.69 -5.88
C TYR A 78 -7.76 -5.25 -5.11
N ILE A 79 -8.46 -6.28 -5.62
CA ILE A 79 -9.49 -6.99 -4.86
C ILE A 79 -8.90 -7.62 -3.59
N ALA A 80 -7.80 -8.37 -3.73
CA ALA A 80 -7.14 -9.00 -2.59
C ALA A 80 -6.64 -7.95 -1.57
N GLY A 81 -6.07 -6.84 -2.05
CA GLY A 81 -5.63 -5.72 -1.23
C GLY A 81 -6.77 -5.08 -0.44
N VAL A 82 -7.89 -4.76 -1.10
CA VAL A 82 -9.10 -4.19 -0.46
C VAL A 82 -9.63 -5.14 0.62
N LEU A 83 -9.84 -6.42 0.28
CA LEU A 83 -10.42 -7.38 1.21
C LEU A 83 -9.55 -7.56 2.46
N LEU A 84 -8.24 -7.75 2.28
CA LEU A 84 -7.32 -7.94 3.41
C LEU A 84 -7.21 -6.66 4.24
N ASN A 85 -7.00 -5.51 3.60
CA ASN A 85 -6.80 -4.25 4.32
C ASN A 85 -8.06 -3.81 5.05
N THR A 86 -9.25 -4.04 4.48
CA THR A 86 -10.53 -3.81 5.15
C THR A 86 -10.64 -4.56 6.48
N VAL A 87 -10.26 -5.85 6.51
CA VAL A 87 -10.28 -6.66 7.76
C VAL A 87 -9.32 -6.08 8.80
N VAL A 88 -8.11 -5.71 8.38
CA VAL A 88 -7.10 -5.11 9.28
C VAL A 88 -7.56 -3.73 9.78
N LEU A 89 -8.15 -2.91 8.91
CA LEU A 89 -8.67 -1.58 9.21
C LEU A 89 -9.80 -1.65 10.24
N PHE A 90 -10.82 -2.50 10.04
CA PHE A 90 -11.91 -2.63 11.01
C PHE A 90 -11.43 -3.15 12.37
N THR A 91 -10.45 -4.05 12.36
CA THR A 91 -9.84 -4.55 13.61
C THR A 91 -9.09 -3.43 14.34
N ALA A 92 -8.26 -2.67 13.62
CA ALA A 92 -7.54 -1.52 14.16
C ALA A 92 -8.48 -0.41 14.64
N PHE A 93 -9.57 -0.15 13.92
CA PHE A 93 -10.58 0.84 14.28
C PHE A 93 -11.27 0.48 15.60
N GLY A 94 -11.71 -0.77 15.75
CA GLY A 94 -12.30 -1.24 16.99
C GLY A 94 -11.36 -1.13 18.18
N PHE A 95 -10.06 -1.46 17.97
CA PHE A 95 -9.04 -1.27 18.99
C PHE A 95 -8.83 0.22 19.34
N ALA A 96 -8.73 1.11 18.36
CA ALA A 96 -8.58 2.54 18.57
C ALA A 96 -9.74 3.15 19.35
N CYS A 97 -10.97 2.71 19.06
CA CYS A 97 -12.16 3.09 19.83
C CYS A 97 -12.06 2.64 21.29
N LYS A 98 -11.60 1.41 21.56
CA LYS A 98 -11.37 0.92 22.93
C LYS A 98 -10.27 1.69 23.66
N CYS A 99 -9.16 2.00 23.01
CA CYS A 99 -8.11 2.86 23.56
C CYS A 99 -8.63 4.25 23.94
N SER A 100 -9.67 4.71 23.24
CA SER A 100 -10.22 6.05 23.44
C SER A 100 -11.44 6.09 24.36
N GLY A 101 -12.07 4.94 24.61
CA GLY A 101 -13.15 4.78 25.59
C GLY A 101 -12.74 5.19 27.00
N GLY A 102 -11.48 4.94 27.39
CA GLY A 102 -10.92 5.42 28.67
C GLY A 102 -10.81 6.95 28.79
N VAL A 103 -10.88 7.69 27.67
CA VAL A 103 -10.89 9.17 27.67
C VAL A 103 -12.30 9.72 27.88
N ARG A 104 -13.35 8.97 27.49
CA ARG A 104 -14.75 9.38 27.69
C ARG A 104 -15.05 9.51 29.19
N ASP A 105 -14.56 8.56 29.98
CA ASP A 105 -14.74 8.53 31.44
C ASP A 105 -13.97 9.64 32.18
N GLN A 106 -12.81 10.05 31.65
CA GLN A 106 -12.02 11.17 32.19
C GLN A 106 -12.64 12.53 31.89
N PHE A 107 -13.20 12.72 30.70
CA PHE A 107 -13.85 13.98 30.35
C PHE A 107 -15.19 14.12 31.07
N SER A 108 -15.96 13.03 31.19
CA SER A 108 -17.20 13.04 31.97
C SER A 108 -16.96 13.22 33.47
N SER A 109 -15.85 12.73 34.04
CA SER A 109 -15.55 12.94 35.46
C SER A 109 -15.10 14.37 35.76
N VAL A 110 -14.30 15.00 34.89
CA VAL A 110 -13.92 16.42 35.01
C VAL A 110 -15.13 17.33 34.83
N VAL A 111 -15.98 17.04 33.84
CA VAL A 111 -17.23 17.80 33.63
C VAL A 111 -18.20 17.59 34.81
N ALA A 112 -18.36 16.37 35.32
CA ALA A 112 -19.20 16.08 36.49
C ALA A 112 -18.69 16.75 37.78
N GLN A 113 -17.38 16.85 37.98
CA GLN A 113 -16.77 17.60 39.08
C GLN A 113 -17.02 19.11 38.96
N LEU A 114 -17.03 19.65 37.74
CA LEU A 114 -17.30 21.06 37.48
C LEU A 114 -18.80 21.40 37.55
N THR A 115 -19.69 20.45 37.21
CA THR A 115 -21.14 20.69 37.18
C THR A 115 -21.87 20.18 38.42
N GLY A 116 -21.19 19.48 39.34
CA GLY A 116 -21.78 18.92 40.56
C GLY A 116 -22.79 17.80 40.32
N ALA A 117 -22.84 17.24 39.11
CA ALA A 117 -23.78 16.19 38.75
C ALA A 117 -23.22 14.83 39.24
N GLY A 118 -23.92 14.19 40.18
CA GLY A 118 -23.53 12.89 40.70
C GLY A 118 -23.50 11.83 39.59
N VAL A 119 -22.36 11.16 39.42
CA VAL A 119 -22.20 10.05 38.49
C VAL A 119 -22.44 8.75 39.25
N GLU A 120 -23.51 8.03 38.92
CA GLU A 120 -23.64 6.63 39.32
C GLU A 120 -22.58 5.80 38.59
N HIS A 121 -21.56 5.38 39.34
CA HIS A 121 -20.54 4.46 38.87
C HIS A 121 -21.17 3.09 38.61
N ILE A 122 -21.31 2.70 37.33
CA ILE A 122 -21.45 1.29 36.96
C ILE A 122 -20.02 0.75 36.83
N PRO A 123 -19.53 -0.09 37.76
CA PRO A 123 -18.18 -0.62 37.68
C PRO A 123 -18.17 -1.78 36.69
N PHE A 124 -17.82 -1.51 35.43
CA PHE A 124 -17.43 -2.58 34.52
C PHE A 124 -16.01 -3.01 34.88
N ALA A 125 -15.89 -4.28 35.27
CA ALA A 125 -14.69 -4.89 35.82
C ALA A 125 -13.44 -4.73 34.94
N GLY A 126 -12.32 -4.40 35.60
CA GLY A 126 -10.97 -4.60 35.11
C GLY A 126 -10.09 -3.35 35.19
N ASP A 127 -9.11 -3.35 36.10
CA ASP A 127 -8.07 -2.34 36.33
C ASP A 127 -7.13 -2.03 35.13
N ALA A 128 -7.57 -2.28 33.89
CA ALA A 128 -6.80 -2.07 32.66
C ALA A 128 -7.11 -0.73 31.94
N VAL A 129 -8.18 -0.03 32.35
CA VAL A 129 -8.70 1.19 31.70
C VAL A 129 -7.71 2.38 31.67
N PRO A 130 -6.81 2.60 32.66
CA PRO A 130 -5.82 3.68 32.59
C PRO A 130 -4.69 3.44 31.58
N VAL A 131 -4.40 2.18 31.24
CA VAL A 131 -3.22 1.79 30.44
C VAL A 131 -3.47 1.91 28.94
N LEU A 132 -4.70 1.63 28.48
CA LEU A 132 -5.09 1.68 27.07
C LEU A 132 -5.20 3.12 26.52
N GLY A 133 -5.57 4.08 27.37
CA GLY A 133 -5.64 5.51 27.01
C GLY A 133 -4.32 6.07 26.49
N LYS A 134 -3.18 5.56 26.98
CA LYS A 134 -1.83 5.94 26.53
C LYS A 134 -1.63 5.66 25.04
N TYR A 135 -2.28 4.63 24.50
CA TYR A 135 -2.08 4.13 23.14
C TYR A 135 -3.07 4.69 22.12
N GLY A 136 -3.97 5.60 22.53
CA GLY A 136 -5.02 6.15 21.66
C GLY A 136 -4.45 6.85 20.43
N ARG A 137 -3.39 7.66 20.58
CA ARG A 137 -2.75 8.38 19.47
C ARG A 137 -2.19 7.42 18.42
N GLU A 138 -1.43 6.43 18.85
CA GLU A 138 -0.80 5.42 18.00
C GLU A 138 -1.85 4.56 17.29
N ALA A 139 -2.92 4.17 18.00
CA ALA A 139 -4.01 3.40 17.44
C ALA A 139 -4.77 4.20 16.35
N TRP A 140 -5.09 5.47 16.58
CA TRP A 140 -5.74 6.31 15.58
C TRP A 140 -4.83 6.65 14.40
N ARG A 141 -3.52 6.82 14.63
CA ARG A 141 -2.55 6.97 13.53
C ARG A 141 -2.50 5.72 12.65
N LEU A 142 -2.55 4.53 13.25
CA LEU A 142 -2.63 3.26 12.50
C LEU A 142 -3.90 3.20 11.65
N VAL A 143 -5.06 3.51 12.24
CA VAL A 143 -6.33 3.60 11.52
C VAL A 143 -6.23 4.56 10.33
N PHE A 144 -5.66 5.74 10.55
CA PHE A 144 -5.46 6.74 9.49
C PHE A 144 -4.60 6.22 8.33
N LEU A 145 -3.49 5.53 8.63
CA LEU A 145 -2.63 4.93 7.60
C LEU A 145 -3.33 3.84 6.79
N LEU A 146 -4.08 2.96 7.47
CA LEU A 146 -4.83 1.89 6.83
C LEU A 146 -5.98 2.45 5.99
N LEU A 147 -6.62 3.54 6.42
CA LEU A 147 -7.62 4.28 5.64
C LEU A 147 -7.00 4.89 4.38
N LEU A 148 -5.84 5.52 4.51
CA LEU A 148 -5.13 6.12 3.36
C LEU A 148 -4.73 5.05 2.34
N PHE A 149 -4.29 3.87 2.80
CA PHE A 149 -4.01 2.74 1.94
C PHE A 149 -5.29 2.16 1.31
N GLU A 150 -6.38 2.04 2.06
CA GLU A 150 -7.68 1.60 1.55
C GLU A 150 -8.15 2.49 0.40
N ILE A 151 -8.10 3.81 0.58
CA ILE A 151 -8.44 4.80 -0.45
C ILE A 151 -7.55 4.63 -1.69
N HIS A 152 -6.24 4.46 -1.49
CA HIS A 152 -5.31 4.24 -2.60
C HIS A 152 -5.66 2.97 -3.40
N VAL A 153 -5.88 1.83 -2.74
CA VAL A 153 -6.17 0.55 -3.41
C VAL A 153 -7.57 0.55 -4.04
N LEU A 154 -8.58 1.15 -3.40
CA LEU A 154 -9.92 1.32 -3.98
C LEU A 154 -9.89 2.18 -5.24
N ARG A 155 -9.15 3.28 -5.22
CA ARG A 155 -8.95 4.11 -6.42
C ARG A 155 -8.27 3.30 -7.53
N ARG A 156 -7.22 2.53 -7.22
CA ARG A 156 -6.55 1.68 -8.21
C ARG A 156 -7.47 0.58 -8.76
N LEU A 157 -8.34 0.01 -7.91
CA LEU A 157 -9.37 -0.92 -8.35
C LEU A 157 -10.35 -0.24 -9.31
N TYR A 158 -10.85 0.94 -8.96
CA TYR A 158 -11.71 1.76 -9.82
C TYR A 158 -11.04 2.05 -11.17
N GLU A 159 -9.80 2.54 -11.16
CA GLU A 159 -9.03 2.81 -12.37
C GLU A 159 -8.84 1.56 -13.23
N CYS A 160 -8.70 0.38 -12.63
CA CYS A 160 -8.58 -0.87 -13.39
C CYS A 160 -9.91 -1.35 -13.98
N LEU A 161 -11.03 -1.07 -13.32
CA LEU A 161 -12.36 -1.48 -13.78
C LEU A 161 -12.94 -0.53 -14.84
N PHE A 162 -12.70 0.77 -14.69
CA PHE A 162 -13.45 1.79 -15.44
C PHE A 162 -12.59 2.71 -16.31
N VAL A 163 -11.30 2.87 -16.00
CA VAL A 163 -10.40 3.78 -16.74
C VAL A 163 -9.48 2.99 -17.67
N SER A 164 -8.87 1.92 -17.15
CA SER A 164 -7.80 1.18 -17.84
C SER A 164 -8.35 0.29 -18.95
N LYS A 165 -7.90 0.54 -20.19
CA LYS A 165 -8.29 -0.27 -21.36
C LYS A 165 -7.25 -1.35 -21.65
N PHE A 166 -7.37 -2.54 -21.05
CA PHE A 166 -6.37 -3.60 -21.23
C PHE A 166 -6.37 -4.21 -22.63
N ASP A 167 -5.20 -4.35 -23.23
CA ASP A 167 -5.01 -5.07 -24.48
C ASP A 167 -5.25 -6.59 -24.27
N PRO A 168 -6.20 -7.23 -25.00
CA PRO A 168 -6.47 -8.66 -24.88
C PRO A 168 -5.28 -9.58 -25.18
N ALA A 169 -4.30 -9.10 -25.96
CA ALA A 169 -3.07 -9.83 -26.27
C ALA A 169 -1.96 -9.60 -25.22
N ALA A 170 -2.11 -8.62 -24.32
CA ALA A 170 -1.12 -8.33 -23.32
C ALA A 170 -1.06 -9.44 -22.26
N ARG A 171 0.16 -9.89 -21.98
CA ARG A 171 0.46 -10.96 -21.04
C ARG A 171 1.40 -10.48 -19.94
N VAL A 172 1.39 -11.18 -18.82
CA VAL A 172 2.30 -11.01 -17.68
C VAL A 172 2.80 -12.41 -17.27
N ASN A 173 4.06 -12.51 -16.85
CA ASN A 173 4.61 -13.75 -16.34
C ASN A 173 3.89 -14.21 -15.05
N LEU A 174 3.57 -15.51 -14.92
CA LEU A 174 2.85 -16.05 -13.76
C LEU A 174 3.59 -15.83 -12.43
N LEU A 175 4.92 -15.98 -12.39
CA LEU A 175 5.70 -15.72 -11.18
C LEU A 175 5.62 -14.23 -10.80
N GLY A 176 5.73 -13.35 -11.79
CA GLY A 176 5.54 -11.91 -11.59
C GLY A 176 4.13 -11.56 -11.10
N TYR A 177 3.12 -12.32 -11.52
CA TYR A 177 1.74 -12.21 -11.02
C TYR A 177 1.63 -12.64 -9.54
N LEU A 178 2.19 -13.78 -9.17
CA LEU A 178 2.17 -14.27 -7.78
C LEU A 178 2.94 -13.35 -6.83
N ILE A 179 4.10 -12.83 -7.26
CA ILE A 179 4.86 -11.82 -6.52
C ILE A 179 4.01 -10.55 -6.33
N GLY A 180 3.32 -10.12 -7.39
CA GLY A 180 2.38 -9.00 -7.34
C GLY A 180 1.26 -9.23 -6.32
N LEU A 181 0.67 -10.41 -6.27
CA LEU A 181 -0.37 -10.73 -5.29
C LEU A 181 0.18 -10.70 -3.86
N GLY A 182 1.36 -11.29 -3.64
CA GLY A 182 2.04 -11.26 -2.34
C GLY A 182 2.38 -9.85 -1.86
N TYR A 183 2.66 -8.92 -2.79
CA TYR A 183 2.91 -7.52 -2.47
C TYR A 183 1.71 -6.84 -1.78
N TYR A 184 0.49 -7.05 -2.28
CA TYR A 184 -0.72 -6.47 -1.67
C TYR A 184 -1.10 -7.13 -0.34
N VAL A 185 -0.55 -8.29 -0.03
CA VAL A 185 -0.60 -8.87 1.33
C VAL A 185 0.43 -8.23 2.25
N LEU A 186 1.64 -8.00 1.73
CA LEU A 186 2.78 -7.51 2.49
C LEU A 186 2.62 -6.04 2.94
N VAL A 187 2.09 -5.16 2.08
CA VAL A 187 2.01 -3.72 2.37
C VAL A 187 1.13 -3.39 3.59
N PRO A 188 -0.11 -3.90 3.72
CA PRO A 188 -0.91 -3.71 4.94
C PRO A 188 -0.21 -4.21 6.20
N LEU A 189 0.50 -5.34 6.13
CA LEU A 189 1.24 -5.88 7.27
C LEU A 189 2.42 -4.98 7.68
N ILE A 190 3.13 -4.41 6.71
CA ILE A 190 4.19 -3.44 6.98
C ILE A 190 3.60 -2.19 7.64
N LEU A 191 2.55 -1.60 7.07
CA LEU A 191 1.86 -0.43 7.63
C LEU A 191 1.35 -0.71 9.04
N PHE A 192 0.75 -1.88 9.23
CA PHE A 192 0.25 -2.35 10.51
C PHE A 192 1.37 -2.48 11.54
N SER A 193 2.47 -3.15 11.18
CA SER A 193 3.62 -3.36 12.07
C SER A 193 4.26 -2.06 12.58
N GLN A 194 4.05 -0.92 11.90
CA GLN A 194 4.58 0.39 12.31
C GLN A 194 4.01 0.89 13.63
N ALA A 195 2.79 0.46 13.98
CA ALA A 195 2.18 0.85 15.23
C ALA A 195 2.78 0.13 16.46
N PHE A 196 3.53 -0.95 16.23
CA PHE A 196 3.96 -1.91 17.25
C PHE A 196 5.40 -1.71 17.72
N SER A 197 5.90 -0.47 17.74
CA SER A 197 7.23 -0.18 18.27
C SER A 197 7.32 -0.36 19.80
N GLU A 198 6.20 -0.18 20.51
CA GLU A 198 6.12 -0.45 21.96
C GLU A 198 5.57 -1.86 22.23
N GLU A 199 6.26 -2.62 23.09
CA GLU A 199 5.84 -3.97 23.49
C GLU A 199 4.48 -3.96 24.20
N GLY A 200 4.20 -2.91 24.99
CA GLY A 200 2.92 -2.74 25.68
C GLY A 200 1.74 -2.53 24.73
N PHE A 201 1.93 -1.78 23.64
CA PHE A 201 0.92 -1.62 22.58
C PHE A 201 0.60 -2.96 21.92
N SER A 202 1.64 -3.74 21.63
CA SER A 202 1.52 -5.08 21.03
C SER A 202 0.72 -6.04 21.89
N LYS A 203 1.06 -6.12 23.18
CA LYS A 203 0.34 -6.96 24.15
C LYS A 203 -1.13 -6.53 24.29
N ALA A 204 -1.40 -5.22 24.36
CA ALA A 204 -2.76 -4.69 24.44
C ALA A 204 -3.60 -5.04 23.20
N PHE A 205 -3.03 -4.88 22.00
CA PHE A 205 -3.72 -5.21 20.76
C PHE A 205 -3.99 -6.71 20.62
N ILE A 206 -3.00 -7.56 20.89
CA ILE A 206 -3.19 -9.02 20.80
C ILE A 206 -4.20 -9.50 21.83
N GLY A 207 -4.18 -8.92 23.04
CA GLY A 207 -5.20 -9.16 24.06
C GLY A 207 -6.60 -8.82 23.55
N TYR A 208 -6.78 -7.64 22.94
CA TYR A 208 -8.04 -7.23 22.33
C TYR A 208 -8.52 -8.21 21.25
N VAL A 209 -7.66 -8.58 20.30
CA VAL A 209 -8.01 -9.53 19.23
C VAL A 209 -8.35 -10.91 19.80
N THR A 210 -7.58 -11.41 20.77
CA THR A 210 -7.82 -12.71 21.41
C THR A 210 -9.15 -12.72 22.15
N GLN A 211 -9.49 -11.64 22.85
CA GLN A 211 -10.80 -11.49 23.50
C GLN A 211 -11.93 -11.47 22.48
N LYS A 212 -11.76 -10.72 21.39
CA LYS A 212 -12.73 -10.64 20.29
C LYS A 212 -12.98 -11.98 19.60
N LEU A 213 -11.93 -12.78 19.40
CA LEU A 213 -12.04 -14.11 18.80
C LEU A 213 -12.70 -15.14 19.73
N LYS A 214 -12.64 -14.91 21.06
CA LYS A 214 -13.27 -15.77 22.07
C LYS A 214 -14.74 -15.42 22.34
N GLN A 215 -15.21 -14.22 21.99
CA GLN A 215 -16.61 -13.85 22.11
C GLN A 215 -17.41 -14.44 20.95
N GLU A 216 -18.40 -15.28 21.24
CA GLU A 216 -19.35 -15.82 20.25
C GLU A 216 -20.19 -14.67 19.65
N GLY A 217 -20.56 -14.80 18.37
CA GLY A 217 -20.97 -13.69 17.48
C GLY A 217 -22.17 -12.84 17.90
N GLU A 218 -22.92 -13.22 18.94
CA GLU A 218 -24.13 -12.51 19.40
C GLU A 218 -23.82 -11.17 20.08
N GLN A 219 -22.74 -11.07 20.88
CA GLN A 219 -22.33 -9.79 21.53
C GLN A 219 -21.74 -8.76 20.55
N TRP A 220 -21.31 -9.20 19.36
CA TRP A 220 -20.69 -8.32 18.38
C TRP A 220 -21.71 -7.36 17.73
N VAL A 221 -22.96 -7.81 17.57
CA VAL A 221 -24.06 -7.03 16.97
C VAL A 221 -24.53 -5.91 17.89
N GLU A 222 -24.63 -6.14 19.20
CA GLU A 222 -24.98 -5.09 20.18
C GLU A 222 -23.87 -4.05 20.39
N SER A 223 -22.59 -4.47 20.37
CA SER A 223 -21.44 -3.55 20.49
C SER A 223 -21.31 -2.60 19.30
N ALA A 224 -21.74 -3.04 18.11
CA ALA A 224 -21.76 -2.23 16.89
C ALA A 224 -22.78 -1.08 16.93
N GLN A 225 -23.79 -1.15 17.82
CA GLN A 225 -24.78 -0.07 17.98
C GLN A 225 -24.26 1.13 18.78
N ASN A 226 -23.13 1.00 19.48
CA ASN A 226 -22.44 2.10 20.17
C ASN A 226 -21.34 2.72 19.29
N THR A 227 -21.65 3.07 18.04
CA THR A 227 -20.72 3.80 17.18
C THR A 227 -20.36 5.15 17.81
N PRO A 228 -19.07 5.50 17.91
CA PRO A 228 -18.68 6.83 18.37
C PRO A 228 -19.26 7.91 17.45
N ASP A 229 -19.82 8.95 18.04
CA ASP A 229 -20.33 10.10 17.30
C ASP A 229 -19.24 10.74 16.43
N ALA A 230 -19.63 11.37 15.32
CA ALA A 230 -18.73 12.00 14.37
C ALA A 230 -17.85 13.07 15.04
N SER A 231 -18.41 13.82 16.00
CA SER A 231 -17.68 14.82 16.78
C SER A 231 -16.51 14.21 17.57
N VAL A 232 -16.71 13.03 18.15
CA VAL A 232 -15.73 12.28 18.92
C VAL A 232 -14.62 11.75 18.00
N LEU A 233 -14.98 11.21 16.84
CA LEU A 233 -14.03 10.77 15.82
C LEU A 233 -13.14 11.92 15.33
N ILE A 234 -13.70 13.09 15.07
CA ILE A 234 -12.95 14.29 14.67
C ILE A 234 -11.94 14.67 15.75
N SER A 235 -12.34 14.63 17.03
CA SER A 235 -11.45 14.96 18.15
C SER A 235 -10.25 14.01 18.26
N TYR A 236 -10.42 12.73 17.91
CA TYR A 236 -9.34 11.75 17.91
C TYR A 236 -8.41 11.92 16.73
N MET A 237 -8.97 12.14 15.54
CA MET A 237 -8.18 12.45 14.35
C MET A 237 -7.32 13.70 14.61
N ALA A 238 -7.88 14.78 15.16
CA ALA A 238 -7.11 15.98 15.48
C ALA A 238 -5.88 15.74 16.39
N LYS A 239 -5.90 14.68 17.22
CA LYS A 239 -4.82 14.34 18.17
C LYS A 239 -3.69 13.50 17.57
N ILE A 240 -3.80 12.97 16.34
CA ILE A 240 -2.75 12.13 15.74
C ILE A 240 -1.48 12.91 15.35
N GLY A 241 -1.55 14.24 15.33
CA GLY A 241 -0.46 15.13 14.96
C GLY A 241 -0.47 15.54 13.48
N PHE A 242 0.38 16.49 13.09
CA PHE A 242 0.35 17.09 11.75
C PHE A 242 0.97 16.21 10.64
N ARG A 243 1.92 15.32 10.97
CA ARG A 243 2.65 14.50 9.98
C ARG A 243 1.75 13.58 9.14
N PRO A 244 0.77 12.85 9.72
CA PRO A 244 -0.24 12.09 8.96
C PRO A 244 -0.92 12.91 7.86
N TYR A 245 -1.30 14.16 8.15
CA TYR A 245 -1.98 15.03 7.20
C TYR A 245 -1.07 15.52 6.07
N ILE A 246 0.18 15.86 6.37
CA ILE A 246 1.17 16.18 5.33
C ILE A 246 1.39 14.96 4.43
N GLY A 247 1.57 13.79 5.01
CA GLY A 247 1.74 12.55 4.24
C GLY A 247 0.51 12.24 3.39
N ALA A 248 -0.70 12.45 3.90
CA ALA A 248 -1.94 12.32 3.13
C ALA A 248 -2.00 13.30 1.95
N ALA A 249 -1.62 14.57 2.14
CA ALA A 249 -1.56 15.54 1.06
C ALA A 249 -0.60 15.11 -0.06
N ILE A 250 0.58 14.58 0.32
CA ILE A 250 1.56 14.01 -0.63
C ILE A 250 0.96 12.79 -1.36
N CYS A 251 0.29 11.89 -0.64
CA CYS A 251 -0.38 10.73 -1.23
C CYS A 251 -1.46 11.15 -2.23
N PHE A 252 -2.31 12.13 -1.89
CA PHE A 252 -3.36 12.60 -2.79
C PHE A 252 -2.78 13.30 -4.01
N TYR A 253 -1.71 14.08 -3.85
CA TYR A 253 -0.99 14.69 -4.97
C TYR A 253 -0.44 13.64 -5.94
N GLY A 254 0.25 12.62 -5.42
CA GLY A 254 0.72 11.50 -6.24
C GLY A 254 -0.44 10.71 -6.87
N ALA A 255 -1.51 10.46 -6.12
CA ALA A 255 -2.69 9.74 -6.62
C ALA A 255 -3.40 10.47 -7.75
N TYR A 256 -3.46 11.80 -7.70
CA TYR A 256 -4.01 12.65 -8.76
C TYR A 256 -3.19 12.51 -10.05
N HIS A 257 -1.88 12.74 -9.99
CA HIS A 257 -1.01 12.63 -11.17
C HIS A 257 -0.97 11.21 -11.74
N GLN A 258 -1.01 10.20 -10.87
CA GLN A 258 -1.10 8.82 -11.32
C GLN A 258 -2.41 8.54 -12.07
N TYR A 259 -3.55 9.04 -11.56
CA TYR A 259 -4.85 8.92 -12.23
C TYR A 259 -4.80 9.59 -13.61
N MET A 260 -4.35 10.84 -13.69
CA MET A 260 -4.22 11.58 -14.95
C MET A 260 -3.37 10.83 -15.96
N CYS A 261 -2.26 10.23 -15.51
CA CYS A 261 -1.41 9.43 -16.39
C CYS A 261 -2.10 8.17 -16.92
N HIS A 262 -2.94 7.50 -16.12
CA HIS A 262 -3.69 6.32 -16.56
C HIS A 262 -4.82 6.67 -17.52
N ASP A 263 -5.49 7.81 -17.29
CA ASP A 263 -6.52 8.35 -18.16
C ASP A 263 -5.94 8.66 -19.56
N ILE A 264 -4.85 9.43 -19.61
CA ILE A 264 -4.10 9.71 -20.86
C ILE A 264 -3.71 8.40 -21.57
N LEU A 265 -3.20 7.40 -20.84
CA LEU A 265 -2.80 6.12 -21.45
C LEU A 265 -3.99 5.29 -21.95
N ALA A 266 -5.17 5.47 -21.36
CA ALA A 266 -6.39 4.81 -21.79
C ALA A 266 -6.93 5.45 -23.07
N ASP A 267 -6.95 6.79 -23.15
CA ASP A 267 -7.41 7.52 -24.34
C ASP A 267 -6.59 7.18 -25.59
N LEU A 268 -5.29 6.94 -25.43
CA LEU A 268 -4.43 6.50 -26.55
C LEU A 268 -4.77 5.12 -27.12
N ARG A 269 -5.71 4.38 -26.51
CA ARG A 269 -6.16 3.07 -26.96
C ARG A 269 -7.55 3.11 -27.62
N ASP A 270 -8.22 4.26 -27.64
CA ASP A 270 -9.55 4.38 -28.25
C ASP A 270 -9.55 4.29 -29.78
N ASP A 271 -8.41 4.54 -30.41
CA ASP A 271 -8.26 4.50 -31.88
C ASP A 271 -7.99 3.08 -32.42
N ASP A 272 -7.95 2.04 -31.57
CA ASP A 272 -7.71 0.65 -32.00
C ASP A 272 -8.97 0.08 -32.69
N ASN A 273 -9.12 0.36 -34.00
CA ASN A 273 -10.15 -0.26 -34.83
C ASN A 273 -9.94 -1.80 -34.95
N PRO A 274 -11.00 -2.62 -34.84
CA PRO A 274 -10.89 -4.06 -35.00
C PRO A 274 -10.52 -4.41 -36.46
N GLY A 275 -9.24 -4.70 -36.70
CA GLY A 275 -8.72 -5.13 -38.01
C GLY A 275 -7.49 -4.38 -38.53
N SER A 276 -7.13 -3.24 -37.92
CA SER A 276 -5.89 -2.51 -38.27
C SER A 276 -4.69 -2.95 -37.41
N SER A 277 -3.47 -2.80 -37.94
CA SER A 277 -2.27 -2.97 -37.14
C SER A 277 -2.24 -1.93 -36.01
N LYS A 278 -1.99 -2.38 -34.77
CA LYS A 278 -1.95 -1.50 -33.58
C LYS A 278 -1.02 -0.31 -33.81
N LYS A 279 -1.59 0.88 -33.84
CA LYS A 279 -0.83 2.12 -33.97
C LYS A 279 -0.51 2.60 -32.57
N TYR A 280 0.78 2.69 -32.24
CA TYR A 280 1.19 3.23 -30.96
C TYR A 280 1.31 4.75 -31.05
N HIS A 281 0.71 5.44 -30.09
CA HIS A 281 0.75 6.89 -29.96
C HIS A 281 1.68 7.29 -28.81
N LEU A 282 2.30 8.47 -28.93
CA LEU A 282 3.18 9.04 -27.92
C LEU A 282 2.35 9.77 -26.84
N PRO A 283 2.42 9.38 -25.56
CA PRO A 283 1.72 10.11 -24.51
C PRO A 283 2.29 11.53 -24.30
N ARG A 284 1.36 12.47 -24.17
CA ARG A 284 1.57 13.91 -23.99
C ARG A 284 0.68 14.40 -22.85
N GLY A 285 1.11 15.47 -22.18
CA GLY A 285 0.39 16.04 -21.04
C GLY A 285 0.85 15.52 -19.68
N ASP A 286 0.52 16.28 -18.64
CA ASP A 286 0.99 16.06 -17.26
C ASP A 286 2.51 15.79 -17.19
N TRP A 287 2.95 14.85 -16.36
CA TRP A 287 4.37 14.52 -16.19
C TRP A 287 4.97 13.69 -17.34
N PHE A 288 4.20 13.35 -18.38
CA PHE A 288 4.78 12.71 -19.57
C PHE A 288 5.77 13.61 -20.29
N GLU A 289 5.67 14.94 -20.14
CA GLU A 289 6.66 15.86 -20.72
C GLU A 289 8.04 15.77 -20.06
N LEU A 290 8.11 15.24 -18.82
CA LEU A 290 9.36 15.09 -18.07
C LEU A 290 9.94 13.67 -18.19
N VAL A 291 9.10 12.64 -18.14
CA VAL A 291 9.53 11.24 -18.07
C VAL A 291 8.63 10.32 -18.90
N SER A 292 9.13 9.16 -19.33
CA SER A 292 8.36 8.16 -20.08
C SER A 292 7.29 7.48 -19.26
N CYS A 293 7.58 7.21 -17.98
CA CYS A 293 6.69 6.45 -17.09
C CYS A 293 6.32 7.28 -15.85
N PRO A 294 5.60 8.40 -16.01
CA PRO A 294 5.25 9.30 -14.91
C PRO A 294 4.30 8.66 -13.88
N HIS A 295 3.45 7.73 -14.29
CA HIS A 295 2.60 6.96 -13.37
C HIS A 295 3.41 6.14 -12.35
N TYR A 296 4.64 5.74 -12.69
CA TYR A 296 5.57 5.11 -11.75
C TYR A 296 6.23 6.13 -10.81
N LEU A 297 6.56 7.33 -11.31
CA LEU A 297 7.02 8.43 -10.47
C LEU A 297 5.95 8.83 -9.45
N ALA A 298 4.70 8.91 -9.89
CA ALA A 298 3.55 9.21 -9.05
C ALA A 298 3.34 8.14 -7.96
N GLU A 299 3.55 6.86 -8.28
CA GLU A 299 3.55 5.79 -7.28
C GLU A 299 4.64 6.03 -6.22
N ILE A 300 5.86 6.39 -6.62
CA ILE A 300 6.95 6.70 -5.69
C ILE A 300 6.55 7.84 -4.74
N VAL A 301 5.90 8.90 -5.26
CA VAL A 301 5.39 10.02 -4.46
C VAL A 301 4.37 9.54 -3.42
N ILE A 302 3.47 8.62 -3.79
CA ILE A 302 2.49 8.04 -2.86
C ILE A 302 3.21 7.29 -1.72
N TYR A 303 4.24 6.48 -2.02
CA TYR A 303 5.00 5.77 -0.98
C TYR A 303 5.80 6.71 -0.06
N VAL A 304 6.31 7.81 -0.59
CA VAL A 304 6.89 8.89 0.22
C VAL A 304 5.83 9.49 1.16
N GLY A 305 4.61 9.70 0.67
CA GLY A 305 3.49 10.14 1.49
C GLY A 305 3.17 9.17 2.65
N PHE A 306 3.19 7.85 2.41
CA PHE A 306 3.03 6.85 3.48
C PHE A 306 4.16 6.89 4.52
N ILE A 307 5.42 7.10 4.10
CA ILE A 307 6.56 7.27 5.02
C ILE A 307 6.34 8.50 5.91
N VAL A 308 5.98 9.63 5.33
CA VAL A 308 5.73 10.87 6.10
C VAL A 308 4.54 10.68 7.03
N ALA A 309 3.45 10.06 6.56
CA ALA A 309 2.25 9.84 7.35
C ALA A 309 2.51 8.91 8.55
N SER A 310 3.38 7.91 8.38
CA SER A 310 3.76 6.98 9.45
C SER A 310 4.68 7.60 10.51
N GLY A 311 5.23 8.79 10.24
CA GLY A 311 6.13 9.51 11.12
C GLY A 311 7.59 9.48 10.70
N GLY A 312 7.95 8.72 9.66
CA GLY A 312 9.27 8.76 8.99
C GLY A 312 10.41 8.01 9.70
N THR A 313 10.13 7.23 10.74
CA THR A 313 11.17 6.56 11.55
C THR A 313 11.39 5.10 11.20
N SER A 314 10.57 4.52 10.32
CA SER A 314 10.56 3.08 10.08
C SER A 314 11.51 2.62 8.99
N PRO A 315 12.51 1.76 9.30
CA PRO A 315 13.37 1.16 8.28
C PRO A 315 12.58 0.31 7.27
N LEU A 316 11.52 -0.37 7.70
CA LEU A 316 10.70 -1.21 6.83
C LEU A 316 10.03 -0.41 5.72
N MET A 317 9.57 0.81 6.02
CA MET A 317 8.94 1.69 5.03
C MET A 317 9.95 2.19 3.98
N TYR A 318 11.19 2.50 4.39
CA TYR A 318 12.24 2.88 3.45
C TYR A 318 12.70 1.70 2.57
N LEU A 319 12.80 0.50 3.14
CA LEU A 319 13.09 -0.72 2.37
C LEU A 319 11.98 -1.05 1.37
N LEU A 320 10.71 -0.88 1.78
CA LEU A 320 9.56 -1.02 0.90
C LEU A 320 9.61 0.00 -0.24
N LEU A 321 9.92 1.27 0.05
CA LEU A 321 10.12 2.29 -0.98
C LEU A 321 11.26 1.91 -1.94
N GLY A 322 12.40 1.45 -1.42
CA GLY A 322 13.53 0.99 -2.25
C GLY A 322 13.13 -0.17 -3.17
N LEU A 323 12.38 -1.14 -2.67
CA LEU A 323 11.81 -2.24 -3.47
C LEU A 323 10.87 -1.73 -4.56
N VAL A 324 9.97 -0.80 -4.23
CA VAL A 324 9.03 -0.18 -5.19
C VAL A 324 9.82 0.53 -6.30
N VAL A 325 10.73 1.43 -5.93
CA VAL A 325 11.57 2.18 -6.89
C VAL A 325 12.33 1.22 -7.79
N ALA A 326 12.96 0.19 -7.23
CA ALA A 326 13.76 -0.75 -8.00
C ALA A 326 12.93 -1.58 -8.98
N ASN A 327 11.80 -2.11 -8.51
CA ASN A 327 10.88 -2.89 -9.34
C ASN A 327 10.28 -2.03 -10.47
N LEU A 328 9.88 -0.78 -10.18
CA LEU A 328 9.34 0.12 -11.20
C LEU A 328 10.41 0.52 -12.23
N TYR A 329 11.64 0.78 -11.80
CA TYR A 329 12.73 1.11 -12.71
C TYR A 329 13.05 -0.02 -13.70
N LEU A 330 13.01 -1.28 -13.24
CA LEU A 330 13.20 -2.46 -14.11
C LEU A 330 12.21 -2.53 -15.27
N VAL A 331 11.02 -1.93 -15.12
CA VAL A 331 10.01 -1.83 -16.17
C VAL A 331 10.13 -0.51 -16.95
N ALA A 332 10.43 0.58 -16.25
CA ALA A 332 10.51 1.92 -16.84
C ALA A 332 11.64 2.05 -17.85
N LYS A 333 12.82 1.52 -17.55
CA LYS A 333 14.00 1.64 -18.41
C LYS A 333 13.80 0.97 -19.78
N PRO A 334 13.38 -0.30 -19.88
CA PRO A 334 13.08 -0.92 -21.18
C PRO A 334 11.93 -0.24 -21.92
N THR A 335 10.96 0.30 -21.18
CA THR A 335 9.85 1.06 -21.78
C THR A 335 10.35 2.35 -22.43
N HIS A 336 11.28 3.05 -21.77
CA HIS A 336 11.94 4.24 -22.32
C HIS A 336 12.78 3.91 -23.56
N GLU A 337 13.59 2.85 -23.50
CA GLU A 337 14.38 2.35 -24.63
C GLU A 337 13.49 1.97 -25.82
N TRP A 338 12.34 1.34 -25.55
CA TRP A 338 11.36 1.03 -26.58
C TRP A 338 10.77 2.28 -27.23
N TYR A 339 10.44 3.32 -26.45
CA TYR A 339 9.96 4.59 -27.01
C TYR A 339 11.01 5.28 -27.90
N LEU A 340 12.27 5.32 -27.47
CA LEU A 340 13.39 5.87 -28.24
C LEU A 340 13.61 5.12 -29.57
N ALA A 341 13.44 3.80 -29.56
CA ALA A 341 13.61 2.98 -30.76
C ALA A 341 12.38 3.00 -31.69
N LYS A 342 11.20 3.36 -31.16
CA LYS A 342 9.93 3.28 -31.89
C LYS A 342 9.53 4.59 -32.56
N PHE A 343 9.87 5.72 -31.96
CA PHE A 343 9.45 7.05 -32.42
C PHE A 343 10.67 7.92 -32.72
N ASP A 344 10.82 8.32 -33.98
CA ASP A 344 11.93 9.19 -34.41
C ASP A 344 11.87 10.57 -33.74
N ASP A 345 10.66 11.10 -33.55
CA ASP A 345 10.39 12.40 -32.90
C ASP A 345 10.28 12.33 -31.37
N TYR A 346 10.80 11.27 -30.74
CA TYR A 346 10.74 11.13 -29.28
C TYR A 346 11.60 12.21 -28.57
N PRO A 347 11.05 12.96 -27.58
CA PRO A 347 11.82 13.99 -26.88
C PRO A 347 13.00 13.41 -26.09
N LYS A 348 14.23 13.72 -26.53
CA LYS A 348 15.48 13.26 -25.89
C LYS A 348 15.72 13.85 -24.49
N SER A 349 14.99 14.90 -24.12
CA SER A 349 15.00 15.47 -22.78
C SER A 349 14.30 14.58 -21.76
N ARG A 350 13.34 13.74 -22.18
CA ARG A 350 12.62 12.84 -21.27
C ARG A 350 13.57 11.80 -20.68
N ARG A 351 13.31 11.39 -19.44
CA ARG A 351 14.00 10.28 -18.77
C ARG A 351 13.04 9.11 -18.54
N ALA A 352 13.56 7.96 -18.09
CA ALA A 352 12.72 6.76 -17.96
C ALA A 352 11.64 6.89 -16.88
N MET A 353 12.02 7.35 -15.68
CA MET A 353 11.13 7.38 -14.50
C MET A 353 11.37 8.57 -13.58
N ILE A 354 12.61 8.83 -13.16
CA ILE A 354 12.92 9.94 -12.27
C ILE A 354 13.46 11.12 -13.11
N PRO A 355 12.90 12.32 -12.99
CA PRO A 355 13.39 13.49 -13.71
C PRO A 355 14.87 13.73 -13.37
N TYR A 356 15.66 14.09 -14.38
CA TYR A 356 17.08 14.46 -14.21
C TYR A 356 18.02 13.35 -13.71
N MET A 357 17.55 12.11 -13.54
CA MET A 357 18.39 10.94 -13.27
C MET A 357 18.50 10.05 -14.52
N CYS A 358 19.66 9.43 -14.71
CA CYS A 358 20.02 8.66 -15.90
C CYS A 358 19.38 7.26 -15.96
#